data_AF-H1XT92-F1
#
_entry.id   AF-H1XT92-F1
#
_cell.length_a   1.000
_cell.length_b   1.000
_cell.length_c   1.000
_cell.angle_alpha   90.00
_cell.angle_beta   90.00
_cell.angle_gamma   90.00
#
_symmetry.space_group_name_H-M   'P 1'
#
loop_
_entity.id
_entity.type
_entity.pdbx_description
1 polymer ?
#
loop_
_entity_poly.entity_id
_entity_poly.type
_entity_poly.pdbx_seq_one_letter_code
_entity_poly.pdbx_strand_id
1 'polypeptide(L)'
;MANLQELFDFYLNTNPTKWKLRNATNLLIHACQALDVNAPDEIDEERLLELPAALDRFFQKTTQKAVHDKGTLAEMIGRFGPIDGLQSVLQQLLNDPDKNLRQFTLQSLEYHAQNNLHNVLPILEHYRKSTDPLMKQVSAIILARLSSLTKWNEQIKQLICDWLREDDASYVQLIYQEIIRQASNSVDSVERKQKYMRMQEWLETEFKFLK
;
A
#
# COMPACT_ATOMS: atom_id res chain seq x y z
N MET A 1 -7.78 -14.74 -9.99
CA MET A 1 -8.30 -14.98 -8.64
C MET A 1 -9.79 -14.85 -8.76
N ALA A 2 -10.54 -15.92 -8.55
CA ALA A 2 -11.89 -16.01 -9.06
C ALA A 2 -12.93 -15.35 -8.14
N ASN A 3 -12.71 -15.28 -6.82
CA ASN A 3 -13.70 -14.79 -5.87
C ASN A 3 -13.10 -14.30 -4.53
N LEU A 4 -13.96 -13.77 -3.64
CA LEU A 4 -13.58 -13.26 -2.32
C LEU A 4 -13.07 -14.35 -1.38
N GLN A 5 -13.60 -15.59 -1.46
CA GLN A 5 -13.12 -16.71 -0.66
C GLN A 5 -11.65 -17.04 -0.97
N GLU A 6 -11.28 -17.08 -2.26
CA GLU A 6 -9.89 -17.28 -2.67
C GLU A 6 -8.98 -16.17 -2.13
N LEU A 7 -9.41 -14.90 -2.18
CA LEU A 7 -8.65 -13.79 -1.62
C LEU A 7 -8.43 -13.98 -0.11
N PHE A 8 -9.45 -14.44 0.61
CA PHE A 8 -9.35 -14.75 2.04
C PHE A 8 -8.41 -15.93 2.30
N ASP A 9 -8.48 -17.00 1.53
CA ASP A 9 -7.61 -18.16 1.67
C ASP A 9 -6.14 -17.79 1.39
N PHE A 10 -5.89 -16.96 0.37
CA PHE A 10 -4.57 -16.34 0.16
C PHE A 10 -4.12 -15.54 1.37
N TYR A 11 -5.01 -14.74 1.96
CA TYR A 11 -4.73 -13.96 3.17
C TYR A 11 -4.43 -14.86 4.38
N LEU A 12 -5.08 -16.02 4.53
CA LEU A 12 -4.78 -16.98 5.59
C LEU A 12 -3.36 -17.54 5.51
N ASN A 13 -2.87 -17.81 4.30
CA ASN A 13 -1.52 -18.33 4.06
C ASN A 13 -0.41 -17.37 4.50
N THR A 14 -0.76 -16.12 4.83
CA THR A 14 0.16 -15.08 5.30
C THR A 14 0.32 -15.08 6.82
N ASN A 15 -0.32 -16.03 7.52
CA ASN A 15 -0.34 -16.14 8.97
C ASN A 15 -0.77 -14.83 9.68
N PRO A 16 -1.96 -14.27 9.37
CA PRO A 16 -2.44 -13.07 10.02
C PRO A 16 -2.63 -13.29 11.53
N THR A 17 -2.49 -12.23 12.32
CA THR A 17 -2.75 -12.31 13.76
C THR A 17 -4.22 -12.63 14.04
N LYS A 18 -4.54 -13.18 15.22
CA LYS A 18 -5.93 -13.52 15.60
C LYS A 18 -6.91 -12.35 15.41
N TRP A 19 -6.47 -11.13 15.73
CA TRP A 19 -7.30 -9.93 15.56
C TRP A 19 -7.55 -9.60 14.08
N LYS A 20 -6.52 -9.74 13.21
CA LYS A 20 -6.66 -9.55 11.77
C LYS A 20 -7.57 -10.58 11.13
N LEU A 21 -7.41 -11.85 11.51
CA LEU A 21 -8.27 -12.93 11.09
C LEU A 21 -9.74 -12.62 11.42
N ARG A 22 -10.02 -12.17 12.65
CA ARG A 22 -11.37 -11.78 13.07
C ARG A 22 -11.95 -10.67 12.19
N ASN A 23 -11.17 -9.64 11.87
CA ASN A 23 -11.65 -8.55 11.02
C ASN A 23 -11.91 -9.02 9.58
N ALA A 24 -11.03 -9.86 9.03
CA ALA A 24 -11.22 -10.44 7.70
C ALA A 24 -12.46 -11.33 7.64
N THR A 25 -12.71 -12.16 8.65
CA THR A 25 -13.95 -12.96 8.75
C THR A 25 -15.20 -12.07 8.86
N ASN A 26 -15.14 -10.98 9.63
CA ASN A 26 -16.25 -10.03 9.71
C ASN A 26 -16.51 -9.35 8.36
N LEU A 27 -15.46 -8.96 7.64
CA LEU A 27 -15.57 -8.43 6.28
C LEU A 27 -16.29 -9.43 5.36
N LEU A 28 -15.98 -10.73 5.41
CA LEU A 28 -16.70 -11.73 4.60
C LEU A 28 -18.20 -11.72 4.88
N ILE A 29 -18.60 -11.70 6.15
CA ILE A 29 -20.01 -11.68 6.57
C ILE A 29 -20.69 -10.41 6.04
N HIS A 30 -20.07 -9.25 6.25
CA HIS A 30 -20.64 -7.98 5.80
C HIS A 30 -20.65 -7.86 4.28
N ALA A 31 -19.67 -8.42 3.57
CA ALA A 31 -19.63 -8.47 2.11
C ALA A 31 -20.79 -9.28 1.56
N CYS A 32 -21.05 -10.47 2.13
CA CYS A 32 -22.20 -11.29 1.77
C CYS A 32 -23.52 -10.54 1.99
N GLN A 33 -23.67 -9.88 3.14
CA GLN A 33 -24.86 -9.09 3.46
C GLN A 33 -25.02 -7.86 2.56
N ALA A 34 -23.92 -7.18 2.21
CA ALA A 34 -23.93 -5.99 1.38
C ALA A 34 -24.28 -6.26 -0.08
N LEU A 35 -23.95 -7.46 -0.58
CA LEU A 35 -24.18 -7.90 -1.95
C LEU A 35 -25.37 -8.87 -2.09
N ASP A 36 -26.05 -9.20 -0.99
CA ASP A 36 -27.19 -10.14 -0.94
C ASP A 36 -26.86 -11.53 -1.51
N VAL A 37 -25.77 -12.11 -1.02
CA VAL A 37 -25.30 -13.46 -1.39
C VAL A 37 -25.14 -14.35 -0.16
N ASN A 38 -25.19 -15.67 -0.33
CA ASN A 38 -25.16 -16.59 0.81
C ASN A 38 -23.75 -16.90 1.30
N ALA A 39 -22.75 -16.83 0.41
CA ALA A 39 -21.39 -17.25 0.71
C ALA A 39 -20.32 -16.42 -0.04
N PRO A 40 -19.08 -16.32 0.50
CA PRO A 40 -18.03 -15.48 -0.09
C PRO A 40 -17.51 -15.96 -1.46
N ASP A 41 -17.64 -17.24 -1.77
CA ASP A 41 -17.29 -17.81 -3.07
C ASP A 41 -18.27 -17.40 -4.19
N GLU A 42 -19.47 -16.91 -3.83
CA GLU A 42 -20.42 -16.29 -4.77
C GLU A 42 -20.07 -14.83 -5.13
N ILE A 43 -19.06 -14.23 -4.48
CA ILE A 43 -18.57 -12.88 -4.78
C ILE A 43 -17.38 -13.01 -5.73
N ASP A 44 -17.68 -13.15 -7.02
CA ASP A 44 -16.72 -13.26 -8.11
C ASP A 44 -16.01 -11.94 -8.45
N GLU A 45 -15.18 -11.91 -9.50
CA GLU A 45 -14.44 -10.72 -9.93
C GLU A 45 -15.34 -9.50 -10.22
N GLU A 46 -16.52 -9.71 -10.81
CA GLU A 46 -17.47 -8.63 -11.11
C GLU A 46 -18.07 -8.07 -9.82
N ARG A 47 -18.51 -8.94 -8.90
CA ARG A 47 -19.07 -8.54 -7.61
C ARG A 47 -18.04 -7.94 -6.67
N LEU A 48 -16.78 -8.38 -6.75
CA LEU A 48 -15.65 -7.77 -6.04
C LEU A 48 -15.45 -6.31 -6.46
N LEU A 49 -15.67 -5.98 -7.73
CA LEU A 49 -15.60 -4.60 -8.22
C LEU A 49 -16.66 -3.70 -7.59
N GLU A 50 -17.84 -4.25 -7.28
CA GLU A 50 -18.94 -3.51 -6.67
C GLU A 50 -18.83 -3.42 -5.14
N LEU A 51 -18.04 -4.30 -4.53
CA LEU A 51 -17.99 -4.49 -3.08
C LEU A 51 -17.69 -3.19 -2.29
N PRO A 52 -16.72 -2.33 -2.67
CA PRO A 52 -16.49 -1.08 -1.92
C PRO A 52 -17.74 -0.21 -1.83
N ALA A 53 -18.46 -0.03 -2.95
CA ALA A 53 -19.69 0.74 -2.99
C ALA A 53 -20.85 0.03 -2.25
N ALA A 54 -20.91 -1.30 -2.30
CA ALA A 54 -21.88 -2.09 -1.55
C ALA A 54 -21.70 -1.92 -0.04
N LEU A 55 -20.46 -1.95 0.46
CA LEU A 55 -20.13 -1.70 1.88
C LEU A 55 -20.56 -0.29 2.33
N ASP A 56 -20.36 0.72 1.48
CA ASP A 56 -20.82 2.08 1.77
C ASP A 56 -22.35 2.17 1.91
N ARG A 57 -23.09 1.50 1.01
CA ARG A 57 -24.56 1.41 1.10
C ARG A 57 -24.99 0.65 2.35
N PHE A 58 -24.37 -0.50 2.62
CA PHE A 58 -24.70 -1.35 3.77
C PHE A 58 -24.48 -0.62 5.10
N PHE A 59 -23.40 0.15 5.23
CA PHE A 59 -23.09 0.93 6.42
C PHE A 59 -23.43 2.43 6.29
N GLN A 60 -24.43 2.81 5.50
CA GLN A 60 -24.83 4.22 5.32
C GLN A 60 -24.98 4.98 6.65
N LYS A 61 -25.45 4.30 7.72
CA LYS A 61 -25.65 4.90 9.05
C LYS A 61 -24.41 4.86 9.96
N THR A 62 -23.37 4.15 9.57
CA THR A 62 -22.11 3.95 10.33
C THR A 62 -20.92 3.90 9.38
N THR A 63 -20.62 5.03 8.71
CA THR A 63 -19.56 5.14 7.70
C THR A 63 -18.18 4.65 8.15
N GLN A 64 -17.86 4.79 9.44
CA GLN A 64 -16.62 4.26 10.02
C GLN A 64 -16.49 2.73 9.91
N LYS A 65 -17.60 1.99 9.93
CA LYS A 65 -17.59 0.54 9.71
C LYS A 65 -17.30 0.20 8.25
N ALA A 66 -17.88 0.93 7.29
CA ALA A 66 -17.51 0.79 5.88
C ALA A 66 -16.03 1.06 5.65
N VAL A 67 -15.49 2.15 6.22
CA VAL A 67 -14.05 2.47 6.12
C VAL A 67 -13.19 1.36 6.71
N HIS A 68 -13.59 0.78 7.85
CA HIS A 68 -12.86 -0.34 8.46
C HIS A 68 -12.85 -1.59 7.58
N ASP A 69 -13.99 -1.97 7.03
CA ASP A 69 -14.13 -3.17 6.19
C ASP A 69 -13.42 -2.98 4.84
N LYS A 70 -13.55 -1.80 4.22
CA LYS A 70 -12.76 -1.42 3.03
C LYS A 70 -11.26 -1.40 3.32
N GLY A 71 -10.84 -0.98 4.52
CA GLY A 71 -9.46 -1.07 4.96
C GLY A 71 -8.99 -2.52 5.09
N THR A 72 -9.82 -3.41 5.63
CA THR A 72 -9.53 -4.85 5.69
C THR A 72 -9.41 -5.45 4.29
N LEU A 73 -10.29 -5.06 3.35
CA LEU A 73 -10.19 -5.44 1.94
C LEU A 73 -8.88 -4.93 1.32
N ALA A 74 -8.54 -3.66 1.52
CA ALA A 74 -7.27 -3.08 1.06
C ALA A 74 -6.05 -3.80 1.63
N GLU A 75 -6.12 -4.28 2.87
CA GLU A 75 -5.08 -5.11 3.47
C GLU A 75 -5.01 -6.48 2.80
N MET A 76 -6.13 -7.17 2.59
CA MET A 76 -6.14 -8.48 1.92
C MET A 76 -5.56 -8.39 0.50
N ILE A 77 -5.95 -7.37 -0.27
CA ILE A 77 -5.45 -7.12 -1.62
C ILE A 77 -3.98 -6.71 -1.59
N GLY A 78 -3.68 -5.56 -0.96
CA GLY A 78 -2.40 -4.90 -1.13
C GLY A 78 -1.24 -5.60 -0.44
N ARG A 79 -1.53 -6.47 0.53
CA ARG A 79 -0.49 -7.13 1.30
C ARG A 79 -0.05 -8.45 0.66
N PHE A 80 -1.00 -9.23 0.13
CA PHE A 80 -0.73 -10.61 -0.30
C PHE A 80 -1.67 -11.15 -1.39
N GLY A 81 -2.67 -10.39 -1.82
CA GLY A 81 -3.53 -10.78 -2.93
C GLY A 81 -2.81 -10.68 -4.28
N PRO A 82 -3.26 -11.44 -5.30
CA PRO A 82 -2.85 -11.20 -6.67
C PRO A 82 -3.37 -9.82 -7.09
N ILE A 83 -2.45 -8.89 -7.39
CA ILE A 83 -2.82 -7.57 -7.93
C ILE A 83 -3.51 -7.74 -9.30
N ASP A 84 -3.09 -8.75 -10.07
CA ASP A 84 -3.68 -9.11 -11.34
C ASP A 84 -5.14 -9.55 -11.14
N GLY A 85 -6.07 -8.82 -11.76
CA GLY A 85 -7.52 -9.00 -11.60
C GLY A 85 -8.17 -8.12 -10.53
N LEU A 86 -7.39 -7.51 -9.61
CA LEU A 86 -7.89 -6.67 -8.52
C LEU A 86 -7.52 -5.19 -8.65
N GLN A 87 -6.87 -4.80 -9.74
CA GLN A 87 -6.43 -3.43 -9.98
C GLN A 87 -7.58 -2.43 -9.88
N SER A 88 -8.73 -2.75 -10.46
CA SER A 88 -9.91 -1.88 -10.45
C SER A 88 -10.48 -1.68 -9.04
N VAL A 89 -10.52 -2.74 -8.21
CA VAL A 89 -10.94 -2.66 -6.80
C VAL A 89 -9.96 -1.79 -6.02
N LEU A 90 -8.66 -2.05 -6.19
CA LEU A 90 -7.60 -1.26 -5.56
C LEU A 90 -7.68 0.21 -5.95
N GLN A 91 -7.97 0.49 -7.22
CA GLN A 91 -8.10 1.86 -7.74
C GLN A 91 -9.33 2.57 -7.15
N GLN A 92 -10.43 1.86 -6.89
CA GLN A 92 -11.56 2.44 -6.15
C GLN A 92 -11.17 2.79 -4.71
N LEU A 93 -10.49 1.90 -3.99
CA LEU A 93 -10.03 2.14 -2.62
C LEU A 93 -9.00 3.28 -2.52
N LEU A 94 -8.15 3.41 -3.53
CA LEU A 94 -7.19 4.51 -3.68
C LEU A 94 -7.83 5.86 -4.04
N ASN A 95 -9.06 5.86 -4.54
CA ASN A 95 -9.86 7.04 -4.88
C ASN A 95 -11.02 7.27 -3.89
N ASP A 96 -11.06 6.52 -2.79
CA ASP A 96 -12.11 6.62 -1.78
C ASP A 96 -12.20 8.03 -1.19
N PRO A 97 -13.39 8.57 -0.89
CA PRO A 97 -13.51 9.88 -0.24
C PRO A 97 -12.78 9.95 1.11
N ASP A 98 -12.69 8.85 1.86
CA ASP A 98 -11.98 8.82 3.15
C ASP A 98 -10.45 8.85 2.96
N LYS A 99 -9.83 9.91 3.48
CA LYS A 99 -8.39 10.15 3.35
C LYS A 99 -7.55 9.10 4.08
N ASN A 100 -8.02 8.58 5.21
CA ASN A 100 -7.30 7.56 5.97
C ASN A 100 -7.33 6.22 5.23
N LEU A 101 -8.45 5.89 4.58
CA LEU A 101 -8.57 4.70 3.75
C LEU A 101 -7.64 4.77 2.54
N ARG A 102 -7.61 5.89 1.81
CA ARG A 102 -6.66 6.06 0.68
C ARG A 102 -5.22 5.87 1.13
N GLN A 103 -4.84 6.52 2.23
CA GLN A 103 -3.51 6.37 2.83
C GLN A 103 -3.21 4.91 3.20
N PHE A 104 -4.12 4.26 3.92
CA PHE A 104 -3.94 2.87 4.35
C PHE A 104 -3.83 1.93 3.16
N THR A 105 -4.65 2.14 2.12
CA THR A 105 -4.63 1.36 0.89
C THR A 105 -3.29 1.49 0.16
N LEU A 106 -2.76 2.71 0.03
CA LEU A 106 -1.43 2.89 -0.56
C LEU A 106 -0.34 2.25 0.30
N GLN A 107 -0.43 2.37 1.63
CA GLN A 107 0.52 1.74 2.54
C GLN A 107 0.46 0.21 2.52
N SER A 108 -0.71 -0.39 2.32
CA SER A 108 -0.84 -1.86 2.29
C SER A 108 -0.03 -2.48 1.15
N LEU A 109 0.08 -1.76 0.02
CA LEU A 109 0.89 -2.14 -1.14
C LEU A 109 2.39 -2.23 -0.86
N GLU A 110 2.88 -1.64 0.24
CA GLU A 110 4.29 -1.77 0.65
C GLU A 110 4.70 -3.25 0.70
N TYR A 111 3.86 -4.10 1.29
CA TYR A 111 4.15 -5.52 1.47
C TYR A 111 4.21 -6.28 0.15
N HIS A 112 3.32 -5.98 -0.81
CA HIS A 112 3.43 -6.54 -2.15
C HIS A 112 4.70 -6.03 -2.86
N ALA A 113 5.00 -4.73 -2.76
CA ALA A 113 6.19 -4.12 -3.34
C ALA A 113 7.49 -4.69 -2.75
N GLN A 114 7.46 -5.18 -1.50
CA GLN A 114 8.59 -5.91 -0.94
C GLN A 114 8.94 -7.08 -1.83
N ASN A 115 8.00 -7.83 -2.40
CA ASN A 115 8.32 -8.99 -3.26
C ASN A 115 8.27 -8.73 -4.75
N ASN A 116 7.46 -7.77 -5.19
CA ASN A 116 7.30 -7.44 -6.59
C ASN A 116 7.15 -5.91 -6.76
N LEU A 117 8.28 -5.21 -6.74
CA LEU A 117 8.31 -3.75 -6.87
C LEU A 117 7.69 -3.28 -8.19
N HIS A 118 7.90 -4.02 -9.29
CA HIS A 118 7.43 -3.64 -10.62
C HIS A 118 5.90 -3.50 -10.70
N ASN A 119 5.15 -4.31 -9.96
CA ASN A 119 3.68 -4.23 -9.95
C ASN A 119 3.15 -2.99 -9.23
N VAL A 120 3.90 -2.47 -8.25
CA VAL A 120 3.48 -1.33 -7.41
C VAL A 120 4.09 -0.02 -7.89
N LEU A 121 5.22 -0.07 -8.59
CA LEU A 121 5.94 1.11 -9.06
C LEU A 121 5.07 2.08 -9.88
N PRO A 122 4.22 1.65 -10.84
CA PRO A 122 3.33 2.57 -11.58
C PRO A 122 2.40 3.38 -10.65
N ILE A 123 1.94 2.76 -9.55
CA ILE A 123 1.10 3.44 -8.55
C ILE A 123 1.92 4.46 -7.76
N LEU A 124 3.15 4.10 -7.37
CA LEU A 124 4.05 5.02 -6.67
C LEU A 124 4.46 6.21 -7.55
N GLU A 125 4.69 5.98 -8.85
CA GLU A 125 5.00 7.02 -9.83
C GLU A 125 3.81 7.94 -10.11
N HIS A 126 2.59 7.40 -10.11
CA HIS A 126 1.39 8.23 -10.16
C HIS A 126 1.34 9.19 -8.96
N TYR A 127 1.56 8.69 -7.73
CA TYR A 127 1.50 9.52 -6.53
C TYR A 127 2.69 10.46 -6.34
N ARG A 128 3.86 10.15 -6.92
CA ARG A 128 4.99 11.10 -7.02
C ARG A 128 4.55 12.42 -7.67
N LYS A 129 3.74 12.34 -8.72
CA LYS A 129 3.24 13.50 -9.48
C LYS A 129 1.92 14.05 -8.93
N SER A 130 1.41 13.50 -7.83
CA SER A 130 0.13 13.92 -7.24
C SER A 130 0.23 15.30 -6.57
N THR A 131 -0.86 16.05 -6.65
CA THR A 131 -1.05 17.30 -5.90
C THR A 131 -1.53 17.06 -4.47
N ASP A 132 -1.92 15.84 -4.09
CA ASP A 132 -2.25 15.48 -2.70
C ASP A 132 -0.96 15.28 -1.89
N PRO A 133 -0.60 16.20 -0.97
CA PRO A 133 0.67 16.11 -0.25
C PRO A 133 0.75 14.88 0.64
N LEU A 134 -0.38 14.40 1.17
CA LEU A 134 -0.39 13.20 1.99
C LEU A 134 -0.03 11.99 1.15
N MET A 135 -0.69 11.79 0.01
CA MET A 135 -0.46 10.61 -0.82
C MET A 135 0.94 10.62 -1.42
N LYS A 136 1.45 11.80 -1.82
CA LYS A 136 2.85 11.99 -2.24
C LYS A 136 3.84 11.65 -1.13
N GLN A 137 3.54 12.03 0.12
CA GLN A 137 4.37 11.63 1.26
C GLN A 137 4.32 10.11 1.51
N VAL A 138 3.13 9.50 1.43
CA VAL A 138 2.98 8.06 1.63
C VAL A 138 3.77 7.26 0.59
N SER A 139 3.74 7.67 -0.69
CA SER A 139 4.55 7.01 -1.72
C SER A 139 6.06 7.15 -1.46
N ALA A 140 6.52 8.32 -0.98
CA ALA A 140 7.91 8.52 -0.58
C ALA A 140 8.30 7.66 0.63
N ILE A 141 7.41 7.51 1.63
CA ILE A 141 7.62 6.61 2.78
C ILE A 141 7.85 5.17 2.33
N ILE A 142 7.02 4.70 1.40
CA ILE A 142 7.11 3.33 0.86
C ILE A 142 8.46 3.15 0.16
N LEU A 143 8.83 4.07 -0.73
CA LEU A 143 10.13 4.03 -1.43
C LEU A 143 11.30 4.07 -0.44
N ALA A 144 11.26 4.95 0.56
CA ALA A 144 12.28 5.02 1.59
C ALA A 144 12.43 3.67 2.30
N ARG A 145 11.33 3.03 2.73
CA ARG A 145 11.37 1.73 3.40
C ARG A 145 11.91 0.62 2.48
N LEU A 146 11.46 0.57 1.23
CA LEU A 146 11.92 -0.40 0.24
C LEU A 146 13.41 -0.21 -0.10
N SER A 147 13.95 1.01 0.05
CA SER A 147 15.36 1.31 -0.18
C SER A 147 16.32 0.58 0.78
N SER A 148 15.81 0.21 1.97
CA SER A 148 16.53 -0.63 2.94
C SER A 148 16.59 -2.11 2.57
N LEU A 149 15.85 -2.55 1.55
CA LEU A 149 15.88 -3.94 1.09
C LEU A 149 16.99 -4.10 0.04
N THR A 150 17.96 -4.96 0.34
CA THR A 150 19.13 -5.19 -0.54
C THR A 150 18.72 -5.49 -1.99
N LYS A 151 17.66 -6.27 -2.19
CA LYS A 151 17.20 -6.67 -3.54
C LYS A 151 16.68 -5.51 -4.40
N TRP A 152 16.17 -4.44 -3.80
CA TRP A 152 15.63 -3.28 -4.53
C TRP A 152 16.55 -2.07 -4.47
N ASN A 153 17.65 -2.13 -3.73
CA ASN A 153 18.49 -0.98 -3.42
C ASN A 153 19.01 -0.29 -4.69
N GLU A 154 19.64 -1.03 -5.60
CA GLU A 154 20.20 -0.47 -6.84
C GLU A 154 19.12 0.06 -7.80
N GLN A 155 18.00 -0.65 -7.91
CA GLN A 155 16.87 -0.18 -8.72
C GLN A 155 16.28 1.12 -8.17
N ILE A 156 16.14 1.24 -6.85
CA ILE A 156 15.63 2.46 -6.22
C ILE A 156 16.63 3.61 -6.39
N LYS A 157 17.95 3.37 -6.29
CA LYS A 157 18.96 4.39 -6.61
C LYS A 157 18.81 4.89 -8.04
N GLN A 158 18.67 3.98 -9.00
CA GLN A 158 18.47 4.32 -10.40
C GLN A 158 17.21 5.17 -10.60
N LEU A 159 16.08 4.78 -10.00
CA LEU A 159 14.83 5.56 -10.05
C LEU A 159 15.01 6.97 -9.50
N ILE A 160 15.71 7.13 -8.38
CA ILE A 160 15.97 8.45 -7.80
C ILE A 160 16.82 9.31 -8.74
N CYS A 161 17.86 8.74 -9.35
CA CYS A 161 18.67 9.44 -10.36
C CYS A 161 17.82 9.87 -11.56
N ASP A 162 16.93 8.99 -12.04
CA ASP A 162 16.07 9.27 -13.19
C ASP A 162 15.06 10.37 -12.87
N TRP A 163 14.41 10.33 -11.70
CA TRP A 163 13.47 11.39 -11.29
C TRP A 163 14.15 12.75 -11.07
N LEU A 164 15.41 12.77 -10.64
CA LEU A 164 16.15 14.02 -10.56
C LEU A 164 16.44 14.60 -11.96
N ARG A 165 16.75 13.75 -12.96
CA ARG A 165 16.92 14.19 -14.35
C ARG A 165 15.60 14.71 -14.96
N GLU A 166 14.47 14.26 -14.45
CA GLU A 166 13.13 14.79 -14.77
C GLU A 166 12.76 16.08 -13.98
N ASP A 167 13.72 16.71 -13.30
CA ASP A 167 13.52 17.92 -12.49
C ASP A 167 12.58 17.74 -11.27
N ASP A 168 12.45 16.52 -10.75
CA ASP A 168 11.64 16.24 -9.55
C ASP A 168 12.47 16.25 -8.26
N ALA A 169 13.32 17.27 -8.11
CA ALA A 169 14.16 17.45 -6.93
C ALA A 169 13.32 17.51 -5.63
N SER A 170 12.09 18.04 -5.72
CA SER A 170 11.17 18.13 -4.58
C SER A 170 10.78 16.75 -4.02
N TYR A 171 10.53 15.78 -4.87
CA TYR A 171 10.18 14.43 -4.44
C TYR A 171 11.40 13.65 -3.96
N VAL A 172 12.55 13.85 -4.60
CA VAL A 172 13.83 13.28 -4.14
C VAL A 172 14.17 13.77 -2.72
N GLN A 173 13.99 15.07 -2.46
CA GLN A 173 14.13 15.65 -1.12
C GLN A 173 13.18 14.98 -0.11
N LEU A 174 11.94 14.69 -0.50
CA LEU A 174 10.96 14.03 0.35
C LEU A 174 11.39 12.60 0.68
N ILE A 175 11.88 11.83 -0.29
CA ILE A 175 12.42 10.48 -0.05
C ILE A 175 13.61 10.54 0.90
N TYR A 176 14.52 11.51 0.73
CA TYR A 176 15.67 11.72 1.61
C TYR A 176 15.25 12.00 3.05
N GLN A 177 14.30 12.91 3.27
CA GLN A 177 13.74 13.20 4.60
C GLN A 177 13.12 11.94 5.23
N GLU A 178 12.41 11.14 4.43
CA GLU A 178 11.82 9.90 4.91
C GLU A 178 12.86 8.84 5.26
N ILE A 179 13.97 8.75 4.52
CA ILE A 179 15.11 7.87 4.87
C ILE A 179 15.72 8.27 6.22
N ILE A 180 15.95 9.56 6.47
CA ILE A 180 16.44 10.06 7.77
C ILE A 180 15.47 9.70 8.89
N ARG A 181 14.17 9.89 8.65
CA ARG A 181 13.13 9.55 9.62
C ARG A 181 13.11 8.05 9.92
N GLN A 182 13.20 7.19 8.90
CA GLN A 182 13.26 5.74 9.11
C GLN A 182 14.54 5.31 9.85
N ALA A 183 15.69 5.94 9.57
CA ALA A 183 16.93 5.68 10.30
C ALA A 183 16.80 6.02 11.79
N SER A 184 16.22 7.19 12.09
CA SER A 184 15.97 7.65 13.47
C SER A 184 15.00 6.72 14.22
N ASN A 185 13.98 6.22 13.53
CA ASN A 185 12.97 5.34 14.13
C ASN A 185 13.40 3.87 14.24
N SER A 186 14.51 3.46 13.60
CA SER A 186 15.01 2.09 13.64
C SER A 186 15.84 1.79 14.89
N VAL A 187 15.40 2.24 16.06
CA VAL A 187 16.13 2.14 17.33
C VAL A 187 16.39 0.68 17.72
N ASP A 188 15.41 -0.19 17.45
CA ASP A 188 15.47 -1.61 17.83
C ASP A 188 16.14 -2.51 16.77
N SER A 189 16.61 -1.94 15.65
CA SER A 189 17.26 -2.70 14.57
C SER A 189 18.47 -1.95 14.01
N VAL A 190 19.64 -2.26 14.58
CA VAL A 190 20.93 -1.71 14.14
C VAL A 190 21.18 -1.96 12.65
N GLU A 191 20.90 -3.17 12.17
CA GLU A 191 21.07 -3.52 10.76
C GLU A 191 20.20 -2.65 9.85
N ARG A 192 18.92 -2.48 10.18
CA ARG A 192 18.00 -1.65 9.39
C ARG A 192 18.42 -0.19 9.40
N LYS A 193 18.81 0.33 10.57
CA LYS A 193 19.35 1.70 10.71
C LYS A 193 20.58 1.91 9.82
N GLN A 194 21.52 0.98 9.81
CA GLN A 194 22.73 1.06 8.97
C GLN A 194 22.39 1.09 7.48
N LYS A 195 21.39 0.33 7.03
CA LYS A 195 20.97 0.35 5.61
C LYS A 195 20.41 1.72 5.21
N TYR A 196 19.59 2.35 6.06
CA TYR A 196 19.12 3.71 5.80
C TYR A 196 20.25 4.75 5.83
N MET A 197 21.18 4.65 6.78
CA MET A 197 22.32 5.56 6.85
C MET A 197 23.21 5.47 5.61
N ARG A 198 23.48 4.27 5.10
CA ARG A 198 24.24 4.11 3.83
C ARG A 198 23.50 4.71 2.64
N MET A 199 22.18 4.59 2.58
CA MET A 199 21.39 5.24 1.53
C MET A 199 21.41 6.77 1.66
N GLN A 200 21.34 7.28 2.90
CA GLN A 200 21.47 8.70 3.19
C GLN A 200 22.84 9.25 2.74
N GLU A 201 23.94 8.59 3.12
CA GLU A 201 25.30 8.96 2.72
C GLU A 201 25.47 8.96 1.21
N TRP A 202 24.90 7.97 0.52
CA TRP A 202 24.89 7.90 -0.94
C TRP A 202 24.14 9.10 -1.54
N LEU A 203 22.93 9.41 -1.05
CA LEU A 203 22.15 10.56 -1.51
C LEU A 203 22.89 11.89 -1.32
N GLU A 204 23.55 12.09 -0.18
CA GLU A 204 24.35 13.30 0.11
C GLU A 204 25.62 13.40 -0.74
N THR A 205 26.16 12.26 -1.19
CA THR A 205 27.32 12.19 -2.06
C THR A 205 26.96 12.53 -3.50
N GLU A 206 25.88 11.92 -4.01
CA GLU A 206 25.42 12.13 -5.38
C GLU A 206 24.74 13.49 -5.58
N PHE A 207 23.98 13.96 -4.58
CA PHE A 207 23.09 15.11 -4.73
C PHE A 207 23.43 16.22 -3.74
N LYS A 208 24.29 17.14 -4.18
CA LYS A 208 24.79 18.25 -3.34
C LYS A 208 23.71 19.16 -2.75
N PHE A 209 22.53 19.26 -3.37
CA PHE A 209 21.44 20.11 -2.89
C PHE A 209 20.69 19.53 -1.68
N LEU A 210 20.95 18.27 -1.32
CA LEU A 210 20.35 17.62 -0.15
C LEU A 210 21.12 17.93 1.15
N LYS A 211 22.29 18.56 1.06
CA LYS A 211 23.10 19.04 2.20
C LYS A 211 22.68 20.45 2.61
#